data_AF-A0A923IIB7-F1
#
_entry.id   AF-A0A923IIB7-F1
#
_cell.length_a   1.000
_cell.length_b   1.000
_cell.length_c   1.000
_cell.angle_alpha   90.00
_cell.angle_beta   90.00
_cell.angle_gamma   90.00
#
_symmetry.space_group_name_H-M   'P 1'
#
loop_
_entity.id
_entity.type
_entity.pdbx_description
1 polymer ?
#
loop_
_entity_poly.entity_id
_entity_poly.type
_entity_poly.pdbx_seq_one_letter_code
_entity_poly.pdbx_strand_id
1 'polypeptide(L)' 'MIGLFFTGAYILKALKLVLHGPLNTRWEGHLTDINAREMIVMAPLMVLMLLIGVWPAWILDIINRAVAFLF' A
#
# COMPACT_ATOMS: atom_id res chain seq x y z
N MET A 1 3.91 -20.46 -0.63
CA MET A 1 4.94 -19.52 -0.13
C MET A 1 5.76 -18.85 -1.23
N ILE A 2 5.97 -19.50 -2.39
CA ILE A 2 6.67 -18.90 -3.55
C ILE A 2 6.01 -17.59 -4.02
N GLY A 3 4.68 -17.48 -3.98
CA GLY A 3 3.97 -16.26 -4.35
C GLY A 3 4.41 -15.03 -3.53
N LEU A 4 4.46 -15.16 -2.20
CA LEU A 4 4.90 -14.07 -1.30
C LEU A 4 6.33 -13.61 -1.61
N PHE A 5 7.22 -14.56 -1.91
CA PHE A 5 8.60 -14.27 -2.29
C PHE A 5 8.66 -13.39 -3.56
N PHE A 6 7.95 -13.79 -4.62
CA PHE A 6 7.93 -12.99 -5.85
C PHE A 6 7.25 -11.63 -5.65
N THR A 7 6.16 -11.55 -4.88
CA THR A 7 5.54 -10.26 -4.55
C THR A 7 6.54 -9.29 -3.94
N GLY A 8 7.29 -9.72 -2.93
CA GLY A 8 8.34 -8.90 -2.31
C GLY A 8 9.44 -8.51 -3.31
N ALA A 9 9.96 -9.48 -4.07
CA ALA A 9 11.02 -9.24 -5.04
C ALA A 9 10.62 -8.21 -6.12
N TYR A 10 9.40 -8.30 -6.66
CA TYR A 10 8.91 -7.36 -7.67
C TYR A 10 8.67 -5.96 -7.11
N ILE A 11 8.06 -5.84 -5.93
CA ILE A 11 7.83 -4.53 -5.29
C ILE A 11 9.16 -3.84 -4.99
N LEU A 12 10.12 -4.56 -4.40
CA LEU A 12 11.44 -4.00 -4.09
C LEU A 12 12.22 -3.60 -5.36
N LYS A 13 12.14 -4.40 -6.43
CA LYS A 13 12.72 -4.05 -7.73
C LYS A 13 12.12 -2.77 -8.29
N ALA A 14 10.80 -2.61 -8.22
CA ALA A 14 10.13 -1.39 -8.69
C ALA A 14 10.55 -0.16 -7.87
N LEU A 15 10.55 -0.24 -6.54
CA LEU A 15 10.99 0.85 -5.66
C LEU A 15 12.45 1.26 -5.92
N LYS A 16 13.34 0.29 -6.18
CA LYS A 16 14.73 0.56 -6.55
C LYS A 16 14.82 1.36 -7.86
N LEU A 17 14.10 0.93 -8.89
CA LEU A 17 14.16 1.54 -10.22
C LEU A 17 13.50 2.92 -10.28
N VAL A 18 12.46 3.14 -9.47
CA VAL A 18 11.66 4.38 -9.50
C VAL A 18 12.20 5.43 -8.52
N LEU A 19 12.57 5.04 -7.31
CA LEU A 19 12.91 5.98 -6.24
C LEU A 19 14.43 6.10 -5.96
N HIS A 20 15.21 5.08 -6.32
CA HIS A 20 16.65 5.02 -5.99
C HIS A 20 17.56 5.05 -7.24
N GLY A 21 16.99 5.26 -8.43
CA GLY A 21 17.73 5.44 -9.68
C GLY A 21 18.05 6.92 -9.97
N PRO A 22 18.83 7.22 -11.02
CA PRO A 22 18.99 8.59 -11.49
C PRO A 22 17.64 9.16 -11.93
N LEU A 23 17.43 10.45 -11.67
CA LEU A 23 16.22 11.15 -12.09
C LEU A 23 16.07 11.04 -13.62
N ASN A 24 14.87 10.69 -14.07
CA ASN A 24 14.59 10.60 -15.49
C ASN A 24 14.48 12.02 -16.08
N THR A 25 15.35 12.34 -17.04
CA THR A 25 15.50 13.65 -17.68
C THR A 25 14.20 14.18 -18.30
N ARG A 26 13.27 13.29 -18.69
CA ARG A 26 11.93 13.69 -19.16
C ARG A 26 11.12 14.47 -18.12
N TRP A 27 11.32 14.16 -16.83
CA TRP A 27 10.54 14.72 -15.73
C TRP A 27 11.29 15.82 -14.98
N GLU A 28 12.50 16.15 -15.41
CA GLU A 28 13.31 17.23 -14.87
C GLU A 28 12.53 18.56 -14.98
N GLY A 29 12.41 19.28 -13.86
CA GLY A 29 11.67 20.54 -13.77
C GLY A 29 10.13 20.44 -13.78
N HIS A 30 9.56 19.24 -13.98
CA HIS A 30 8.10 19.03 -14.03
C HIS A 30 7.55 18.31 -12.78
N LEU A 31 8.42 17.63 -12.03
CA LEU A 31 8.07 16.98 -10.77
C LEU A 31 7.95 18.04 -9.66
N THR A 32 6.72 18.27 -9.21
CA THR A 32 6.43 19.06 -8.01
C THR A 32 6.24 18.16 -6.81
N ASP A 33 6.48 18.69 -5.62
CA ASP A 33 6.17 17.99 -4.37
C ASP A 33 4.68 17.67 -4.23
N ILE A 34 4.39 16.68 -3.38
CA ILE A 34 3.03 16.27 -3.06
C ILE A 34 2.21 17.45 -2.50
N ASN A 35 1.01 17.63 -3.03
CA ASN A 35 0.11 18.67 -2.55
C ASN A 35 -0.77 18.19 -1.38
N ALA A 36 -1.28 19.11 -0.56
CA ALA A 36 -2.14 18.80 0.58
C ALA A 36 -3.40 18.01 0.17
N ARG A 37 -3.94 18.29 -1.02
CA ARG A 37 -5.09 17.54 -1.58
C ARG A 37 -4.74 16.06 -1.81
N GLU A 38 -3.57 15.78 -2.36
CA GLU A 38 -3.11 14.42 -2.64
C GLU A 38 -2.86 13.65 -1.34
N MET A 39 -2.28 14.33 -0.35
CA MET A 39 -2.08 13.78 0.98
C MET A 39 -3.41 13.40 1.65
N ILE A 40 -4.43 14.27 1.61
CA ILE A 40 -5.74 14.00 2.21
C ILE A 40 -6.44 12.80 1.56
N VAL A 41 -6.19 12.53 0.27
CA VAL A 41 -6.76 11.36 -0.42
C VAL A 41 -6.00 10.08 -0.06
N MET A 42 -4.68 10.13 0.05
CA MET A 42 -3.87 8.95 0.39
C MET A 42 -3.90 8.60 1.88
N ALA A 43 -4.00 9.59 2.76
CA ALA A 43 -3.91 9.39 4.21
C ALA A 43 -4.97 8.43 4.78
N PRO A 44 -6.27 8.50 4.42
CA PRO A 44 -7.28 7.56 4.90
C PRO A 44 -6.94 6.10 4.56
N LEU A 45 -6.43 5.86 3.35
CA LEU A 45 -6.02 4.52 2.92
C LEU A 45 -4.85 4.01 3.77
N MET A 46 -3.83 4.84 3.99
CA MET A 46 -2.69 4.49 4.84
C MET A 46 -3.11 4.23 6.29
N VAL A 47 -4.02 5.05 6.83
CA VAL A 47 -4.58 4.87 8.18
C VAL A 47 -5.34 3.55 8.28
N LEU A 48 -6.19 3.22 7.30
CA LEU A 48 -6.91 1.96 7.29
C LEU A 48 -5.94 0.77 7.18
N MET A 49 -4.94 0.83 6.31
CA MET A 49 -3.92 -0.22 6.19
C MET A 49 -3.20 -0.47 7.53
N LEU A 50 -2.79 0.59 8.22
CA LEU A 50 -2.15 0.49 9.54
C LEU A 50 -3.10 -0.05 10.60
N LEU A 51 -4.32 0.52 10.68
CA LEU A 51 -5.31 0.13 11.69
C LEU A 51 -5.66 -1.35 11.56
N ILE A 52 -5.90 -1.83 10.34
CA ILE A 52 -6.20 -3.23 10.06
C ILE A 52 -4.98 -4.11 10.35
N GLY A 53 -3.77 -3.68 9.98
CA GLY A 53 -2.54 -4.44 10.23
C GLY A 53 -2.22 -4.61 11.73
N VAL A 54 -2.50 -3.59 12.54
CA VAL A 54 -2.22 -3.59 13.99
C VAL A 54 -3.36 -4.22 14.79
N TRP A 55 -4.62 -3.85 14.48
CA TRP A 55 -5.81 -4.35 15.18
C TRP A 55 -6.89 -4.82 14.19
N PRO A 56 -6.76 -6.04 13.65
CA PRO A 56 -7.70 -6.57 12.65
C PRO A 56 -9.02 -7.11 13.26
N ALA A 57 -9.13 -7.21 14.59
CA ALA A 57 -10.19 -7.96 15.26
C ALA A 57 -11.61 -7.55 14.84
N TRP A 58 -11.88 -6.25 14.71
CA TRP A 58 -13.19 -5.74 14.33
C TRP A 58 -13.64 -6.20 12.94
N ILE A 59 -12.73 -6.30 11.96
CA ILE A 59 -13.04 -6.87 10.64
C ILE A 59 -13.18 -8.39 10.73
N LEU A 60 -12.24 -9.04 11.43
CA LEU A 60 -12.24 -10.50 11.55
C LEU A 60 -13.51 -11.01 12.23
N ASP A 61 -14.03 -10.31 13.23
CA ASP A 61 -15.27 -10.69 13.91
C ASP A 61 -16.47 -10.66 12.97
N ILE A 62 -16.55 -9.67 12.07
CA ILE A 62 -17.62 -9.59 11.06
C ILE A 62 -17.49 -10.74 10.06
N ILE A 63 -16.28 -11.00 9.56
CA ILE A 63 -16.00 -12.10 8.63
C ILE A 63 -16.34 -13.45 9.28
N ASN A 64 -15.89 -13.67 10.52
CA ASN A 64 -16.11 -14.92 11.24
C ASN A 64 -17.60 -15.19 11.47
N ARG A 65 -18.39 -14.16 11.82
CA ARG A 65 -19.85 -14.28 11.94
C ARG A 65 -20.51 -14.67 10.62
N ALA A 66 -20.08 -14.08 9.52
CA ALA A 66 -20.61 -14.39 8.19
C ALA A 66 -20.25 -15.82 7.76
N VAL A 67 -19.01 -16.25 8.00
CA VAL A 67 -18.54 -17.61 7.68
C VAL A 67 -19.27 -18.65 8.56
N ALA A 68 -19.38 -18.42 9.86
CA ALA A 68 -20.07 -19.33 10.78
C ALA A 68 -21.59 -19.37 10.59
N PHE A 69 -22.19 -18.42 9.88
CA PHE A 69 -23.58 -18.51 9.45
C PHE A 69 -23.75 -19.39 8.20
N LEU A 70 -22.72 -19.46 7.36
CA LEU A 70 -22.75 -20.15 6.07
C LEU A 70 -22.40 -21.66 6.19
N PHE A 71 -21.69 -22.05 7.26
CA PHE A 71 -21.34 -23.42 7.61
C PHE A 71 -21.98 -23.84 8.92
#